data_AF-A0A839SRP8-F1
#
_entry.id   AF-A0A839SRP8-F1
#
_cell.length_a   1.000
_cell.length_b   1.000
_cell.length_c   1.000
_cell.angle_alpha   90.00
_cell.angle_beta   90.00
_cell.angle_gamma   90.00
#
_symmetry.space_group_name_H-M   'P 1'
#
loop_
_entity.id
_entity.type
_entity.pdbx_description
1 polymer ?
#
loop_
_entity_poly.entity_id
_entity_poly.type
_entity_poly.pdbx_seq_one_letter_code
_entity_poly.pdbx_strand_id
1 'polypeptide(L)'
;MFDLFKKNENKGPKDVKAVRDTLLRFIKEEFQKAEGGEGRNIKGINIFISCDAAEKHIYEAAVYVGEEDRFKGEIQRIADDYALDIPEGWEMDIDFTDEYPTEASIVNSLSAAIFIRTKENTIQRSATAYLRVLNGIAEKQEYEINSPEGKINIGRGKKVQVEDGFFRLNQVAFDAESTNESNKFVSRQHAHIEWSKDNGCFMLFADEGGVPPRNKIKVRSAQSESLVKLHSVTIGHKLGEGDQVILGESAVLEFSYRSEKNKDG
;
A
#
# COMPACT_ATOMS: atom_id res chain seq x y z
N MET A 1 -7.46 32.01 -11.17
CA MET A 1 -8.87 32.29 -10.83
C MET A 1 -9.61 31.00 -11.12
N PHE A 2 -9.92 30.26 -10.07
CA PHE A 2 -10.48 28.91 -10.08
C PHE A 2 -12.00 29.01 -10.12
N ASP A 3 -12.63 28.30 -11.07
CA ASP A 3 -14.07 28.03 -11.09
C ASP A 3 -14.27 26.57 -11.51
N LEU A 4 -14.16 25.66 -10.54
CA LEU A 4 -14.40 24.22 -10.73
C LEU A 4 -15.41 23.64 -9.72
N PHE A 5 -16.10 24.49 -8.95
CA PHE A 5 -17.23 24.07 -8.11
C PHE A 5 -18.55 24.49 -8.75
N LYS A 6 -18.88 23.90 -9.90
CA LYS A 6 -20.29 23.71 -10.27
C LYS A 6 -20.74 22.39 -9.66
N LYS A 7 -21.31 22.52 -8.46
CA LYS A 7 -22.19 21.56 -7.82
C LYS A 7 -23.28 21.19 -8.83
N ASN A 8 -23.12 20.06 -9.51
CA ASN A 8 -24.20 19.51 -10.33
C ASN A 8 -25.30 19.05 -9.38
N GLU A 9 -26.40 19.81 -9.36
CA GLU A 9 -27.65 19.38 -8.76
C GLU A 9 -28.11 18.06 -9.40
N ASN A 10 -28.39 17.06 -8.56
CA ASN A 10 -29.08 15.81 -8.86
C ASN A 10 -28.47 14.88 -9.91
N LYS A 11 -27.69 13.89 -9.44
CA LYS A 11 -27.86 12.43 -9.69
C LYS A 11 -26.72 11.66 -9.02
N GLY A 12 -26.76 11.55 -7.70
CA GLY A 12 -26.07 10.45 -7.03
C GLY A 12 -26.52 9.11 -7.63
N PRO A 13 -25.66 8.08 -7.70
CA PRO A 13 -26.04 6.80 -8.26
C PRO A 13 -27.24 6.22 -7.50
N LYS A 14 -28.37 6.05 -8.19
CA LYS A 14 -29.63 5.61 -7.55
C LYS A 14 -29.77 4.10 -7.40
N ASP A 15 -28.91 3.32 -8.04
CA ASP A 15 -29.04 1.87 -8.11
C ASP A 15 -27.67 1.20 -8.28
N VAL A 16 -27.40 0.20 -7.43
CA VAL A 16 -26.17 -0.60 -7.40
C VAL A 16 -25.87 -1.20 -8.78
N LYS A 17 -26.91 -1.67 -9.47
CA LYS A 17 -26.75 -2.27 -10.80
C LYS A 17 -26.27 -1.24 -11.83
N ALA A 18 -26.84 -0.04 -11.80
CA ALA A 18 -26.47 1.02 -12.73
C ALA A 18 -25.01 1.48 -12.53
N VAL A 19 -24.54 1.56 -11.27
CA VAL A 19 -23.13 1.84 -10.95
C VAL A 19 -22.24 0.77 -11.53
N ARG A 20 -22.55 -0.50 -11.25
CA ARG A 20 -21.76 -1.65 -11.71
C ARG A 20 -21.67 -1.70 -13.23
N ASP A 21 -22.80 -1.61 -13.93
CA ASP A 21 -22.85 -1.63 -15.39
C ASP A 21 -22.04 -0.47 -16.00
N THR A 22 -22.08 0.70 -15.36
CA THR A 22 -21.33 1.88 -15.79
C THR A 22 -19.82 1.69 -15.59
N LEU A 23 -19.39 1.17 -14.44
CA LEU A 23 -17.98 0.85 -14.17
C LEU A 23 -17.46 -0.20 -15.15
N LEU A 24 -18.16 -1.32 -15.31
CA LEU A 24 -17.77 -2.39 -16.22
C LEU A 24 -17.63 -1.90 -17.67
N ARG A 25 -18.57 -1.09 -18.15
CA ARG A 25 -18.48 -0.48 -19.48
C ARG A 25 -17.26 0.44 -19.60
N PHE A 26 -16.98 1.25 -18.59
CA PHE A 26 -15.82 2.15 -18.63
C PHE A 26 -14.50 1.37 -18.58
N ILE A 27 -14.39 0.34 -17.72
CA ILE A 27 -13.21 -0.53 -17.65
C ILE A 27 -12.94 -1.18 -19.01
N LYS A 28 -13.98 -1.69 -19.68
CA LYS A 28 -13.88 -2.22 -21.03
C LYS A 28 -13.27 -1.19 -22.00
N GLU A 29 -13.81 0.03 -22.01
CA GLU A 29 -13.33 1.09 -22.89
C GLU A 29 -11.86 1.43 -22.61
N GLU A 30 -11.45 1.46 -21.34
CA GLU A 30 -10.07 1.72 -20.96
C GLU A 30 -9.13 0.57 -21.36
N PHE A 31 -9.54 -0.69 -21.20
CA PHE A 31 -8.77 -1.83 -21.69
C PHE A 31 -8.61 -1.82 -23.21
N GLN A 32 -9.65 -1.44 -23.96
CA GLN A 32 -9.58 -1.34 -25.42
C GLN A 32 -8.66 -0.21 -25.90
N LYS A 33 -8.50 0.85 -25.11
CA LYS A 33 -7.56 1.94 -25.39
C LYS A 33 -6.13 1.59 -24.98
N ALA A 34 -5.98 0.89 -23.85
CA ALA A 34 -4.69 0.47 -23.35
C ALA A 34 -3.97 -0.40 -24.39
N GLU A 35 -2.69 -0.11 -24.61
CA GLU A 35 -1.81 -0.93 -25.47
C GLU A 35 -2.36 -1.16 -26.90
N GLY A 36 -3.15 -0.22 -27.44
CA GLY A 36 -3.73 -0.35 -28.77
C GLY A 36 -4.76 -1.49 -28.90
N GLY A 37 -5.32 -1.96 -27.78
CA GLY A 37 -6.30 -3.04 -27.71
C GLY A 37 -5.72 -4.41 -27.36
N GLU A 38 -4.40 -4.52 -27.15
CA GLU A 38 -3.73 -5.76 -26.75
C GLU A 38 -3.42 -5.77 -25.24
N GLY A 39 -4.20 -6.49 -24.43
CA GLY A 39 -4.07 -6.45 -22.96
C GLY A 39 -2.89 -7.24 -22.36
N ARG A 40 -1.98 -7.79 -23.17
CA ARG A 40 -0.88 -8.67 -22.71
C ARG A 40 0.08 -8.03 -21.69
N ASN A 41 0.19 -6.71 -21.71
CA ASN A 41 1.03 -5.95 -20.78
C ASN A 41 0.27 -5.39 -19.57
N ILE A 42 -1.04 -5.62 -19.49
CA ILE A 42 -1.85 -5.19 -18.35
C ILE A 42 -1.47 -6.04 -17.15
N LYS A 43 -0.94 -5.37 -16.13
CA LYS A 43 -0.63 -5.96 -14.83
C LYS A 43 -1.80 -5.89 -13.86
N GLY A 44 -2.70 -4.93 -14.05
CA GLY A 44 -3.82 -4.76 -13.16
C GLY A 44 -4.63 -3.49 -13.41
N ILE A 45 -5.56 -3.23 -12.51
CA ILE A 45 -6.44 -2.07 -12.51
C ILE A 45 -6.63 -1.55 -11.09
N ASN A 46 -6.62 -0.22 -10.95
CA ASN A 46 -7.06 0.47 -9.75
C ASN A 46 -8.38 1.17 -10.02
N ILE A 47 -9.32 1.00 -9.10
CA ILE A 47 -10.61 1.68 -9.11
C ILE A 47 -10.65 2.61 -7.91
N PHE A 48 -10.70 3.90 -8.16
CA PHE A 48 -10.80 4.94 -7.14
C PHE A 48 -12.23 5.40 -7.04
N ILE A 49 -12.76 5.49 -5.83
CA ILE A 49 -14.15 5.90 -5.57
C ILE A 49 -14.13 7.04 -4.55
N SER A 50 -14.64 8.22 -4.94
CA SER A 50 -14.78 9.38 -4.06
C SER A 50 -16.26 9.62 -3.80
N CYS A 51 -16.82 8.95 -2.81
CA CYS A 51 -18.24 9.05 -2.47
C CYS A 51 -18.45 9.52 -1.03
N ASP A 52 -19.56 10.20 -0.79
CA ASP A 52 -19.94 10.56 0.57
C ASP A 52 -20.40 9.32 1.37
N ALA A 53 -20.54 9.50 2.70
CA ALA A 53 -20.97 8.42 3.58
C ALA A 53 -22.38 7.88 3.27
N ALA A 54 -23.24 8.69 2.63
CA ALA A 54 -24.59 8.29 2.29
C ALA A 54 -24.60 7.35 1.08
N GLU A 55 -23.69 7.53 0.13
CA GLU A 55 -23.62 6.75 -1.12
C GLU A 55 -22.66 5.56 -1.03
N LYS A 56 -21.77 5.53 -0.03
CA LYS A 56 -20.71 4.52 0.11
C LYS A 56 -21.20 3.08 -0.03
N HIS A 57 -22.29 2.72 0.63
CA HIS A 57 -22.87 1.38 0.58
C HIS A 57 -23.30 0.94 -0.84
N ILE A 58 -23.68 1.88 -1.70
CA ILE A 58 -24.07 1.61 -3.09
C ILE A 58 -22.85 1.20 -3.90
N TYR A 59 -21.75 1.94 -3.73
CA TYR A 59 -20.47 1.66 -4.38
C TYR A 59 -19.86 0.34 -3.87
N GLU A 60 -19.85 0.13 -2.55
CA GLU A 60 -19.36 -1.11 -1.94
C GLU A 60 -20.11 -2.35 -2.50
N ALA A 61 -21.43 -2.26 -2.61
CA ALA A 61 -22.24 -3.32 -3.21
C ALA A 61 -22.05 -3.46 -4.74
N ALA A 62 -21.72 -2.37 -5.44
CA ALA A 62 -21.51 -2.39 -6.89
C ALA A 62 -20.22 -3.15 -7.25
N VAL A 63 -19.16 -2.97 -6.45
CA VAL A 63 -17.85 -3.60 -6.67
C VAL A 63 -17.60 -4.83 -5.79
N TYR A 64 -18.63 -5.29 -5.06
CA TYR A 64 -18.56 -6.45 -4.18
C TYR A 64 -17.41 -6.39 -3.15
N VAL A 65 -17.31 -5.30 -2.39
CA VAL A 65 -16.31 -5.19 -1.30
C VAL A 65 -16.45 -6.36 -0.33
N GLY A 66 -15.33 -7.03 -0.02
CA GLY A 66 -15.28 -8.27 0.76
C GLY A 66 -15.47 -9.57 -0.03
N GLU A 67 -15.86 -9.47 -1.31
CA GLU A 67 -15.94 -10.57 -2.28
C GLU A 67 -15.31 -10.12 -3.62
N GLU A 68 -14.11 -9.51 -3.58
CA GLU A 68 -13.52 -8.79 -4.71
C GLU A 68 -13.33 -9.69 -5.96
N ASP A 69 -13.10 -10.98 -5.76
CA ASP A 69 -12.99 -11.98 -6.84
C ASP A 69 -14.24 -12.04 -7.73
N ARG A 70 -15.40 -11.69 -7.18
CA ARG A 70 -16.66 -11.66 -7.94
C ARG A 70 -16.66 -10.52 -8.95
N PHE A 71 -16.28 -9.31 -8.53
CA PHE A 71 -16.19 -8.18 -9.46
C PHE A 71 -15.05 -8.36 -10.46
N LYS A 72 -13.90 -8.84 -9.98
CA LYS A 72 -12.76 -9.21 -10.81
C LYS A 72 -13.14 -10.21 -11.90
N GLY A 73 -13.93 -11.23 -11.54
CA GLY A 73 -14.42 -12.24 -12.49
C GLY A 73 -15.39 -11.66 -13.53
N GLU A 74 -16.19 -10.65 -13.18
CA GLU A 74 -17.02 -9.94 -14.17
C GLU A 74 -16.17 -9.13 -15.16
N ILE A 75 -15.10 -8.48 -14.68
CA ILE A 75 -14.13 -7.77 -15.53
C ILE A 75 -13.38 -8.76 -16.44
N GLN A 76 -12.93 -9.90 -15.91
CA GLN A 76 -12.25 -10.94 -16.71
C GLN A 76 -13.15 -11.45 -17.83
N ARG A 77 -14.43 -11.73 -17.55
CA ARG A 77 -15.38 -12.17 -18.57
C ARG A 77 -15.52 -11.16 -19.71
N ILE A 78 -15.53 -9.86 -19.38
CA ILE A 78 -15.53 -8.81 -20.40
C ILE A 78 -14.23 -8.86 -21.21
N ALA A 79 -13.08 -9.01 -20.57
CA ALA A 79 -11.82 -9.13 -21.30
C ALA A 79 -11.84 -10.32 -22.28
N ASP A 80 -12.37 -11.46 -21.85
CA ASP A 80 -12.50 -12.68 -22.66
C ASP A 80 -13.48 -12.48 -23.83
N ASP A 81 -14.67 -11.91 -23.56
CA ASP A 81 -15.72 -11.65 -24.56
C ASP A 81 -15.23 -10.71 -25.69
N TYR A 82 -14.27 -9.85 -25.39
CA TYR A 82 -13.67 -8.91 -26.34
C TYR A 82 -12.25 -9.29 -26.78
N ALA A 83 -11.79 -10.50 -26.44
CA ALA A 83 -10.47 -11.04 -26.79
C ALA A 83 -9.30 -10.10 -26.43
N LEU A 84 -9.32 -9.52 -25.23
CA LEU A 84 -8.34 -8.53 -24.78
C LEU A 84 -7.03 -9.14 -24.24
N ASP A 85 -6.80 -10.45 -24.35
CA ASP A 85 -5.52 -11.13 -24.01
C ASP A 85 -4.89 -10.72 -22.64
N ILE A 86 -5.71 -10.48 -21.61
CA ILE A 86 -5.23 -10.06 -20.29
C ILE A 86 -4.58 -11.24 -19.55
N PRO A 87 -3.37 -11.10 -18.96
CA PRO A 87 -2.70 -12.18 -18.24
C PRO A 87 -3.48 -12.68 -17.02
N GLU A 88 -3.57 -14.00 -16.78
CA GLU A 88 -4.32 -14.60 -15.65
C GLU A 88 -3.96 -14.04 -14.26
N GLY A 89 -2.71 -13.57 -14.08
CA GLY A 89 -2.20 -13.03 -12.83
C GLY A 89 -2.44 -11.53 -12.59
N TRP A 90 -3.28 -10.87 -13.39
CA TRP A 90 -3.53 -9.44 -13.20
C TRP A 90 -4.21 -9.15 -11.86
N GLU A 91 -3.93 -7.98 -11.29
CA GLU A 91 -4.42 -7.59 -9.97
C GLU A 91 -5.48 -6.48 -10.04
N MET A 92 -6.44 -6.51 -9.10
CA MET A 92 -7.46 -5.49 -8.96
C MET A 92 -7.38 -4.89 -7.56
N ASP A 93 -7.33 -3.56 -7.48
CA ASP A 93 -7.48 -2.86 -6.20
C ASP A 93 -8.61 -1.84 -6.28
N ILE A 94 -9.33 -1.70 -5.18
CA ILE A 94 -10.41 -0.74 -5.02
C ILE A 94 -10.06 0.16 -3.84
N ASP A 95 -9.94 1.45 -4.09
CA ASP A 95 -9.56 2.45 -3.10
C ASP A 95 -10.67 3.49 -2.96
N PHE A 96 -11.23 3.62 -1.76
CA PHE A 96 -12.11 4.74 -1.42
C PHE A 96 -11.24 5.92 -0.97
N THR A 97 -11.24 7.00 -1.75
CA THR A 97 -10.31 8.13 -1.62
C THR A 97 -11.02 9.45 -1.87
N ASP A 98 -10.58 10.52 -1.21
CA ASP A 98 -11.14 11.87 -1.42
C ASP A 98 -10.65 12.48 -2.74
N GLU A 99 -9.43 12.15 -3.16
CA GLU A 99 -8.79 12.66 -4.38
C GLU A 99 -8.36 11.53 -5.32
N TYR A 100 -8.50 11.77 -6.63
CA TYR A 100 -8.05 10.84 -7.67
C TYR A 100 -6.62 11.14 -8.11
N PRO A 101 -5.81 10.12 -8.44
CA PRO A 101 -4.53 10.33 -9.12
C PRO A 101 -4.73 11.06 -10.45
N THR A 102 -3.78 11.93 -10.81
CA THR A 102 -3.83 12.71 -12.06
C THR A 102 -3.82 11.84 -13.31
N GLU A 103 -3.27 10.65 -13.20
CA GLU A 103 -3.12 9.66 -14.27
C GLU A 103 -4.38 8.80 -14.45
N ALA A 104 -5.33 8.82 -13.49
CA ALA A 104 -6.54 8.03 -13.56
C ALA A 104 -7.59 8.66 -14.48
N SER A 105 -8.24 7.83 -15.29
CA SER A 105 -9.34 8.22 -16.18
C SER A 105 -10.63 8.39 -15.38
N ILE A 106 -11.14 9.62 -15.32
CA ILE A 106 -12.36 9.96 -14.59
C ILE A 106 -13.60 9.36 -15.28
N VAL A 107 -14.45 8.68 -14.51
CA VAL A 107 -15.75 8.18 -14.97
C VAL A 107 -16.77 9.31 -14.87
N ASN A 108 -16.91 10.16 -15.88
CA ASN A 108 -17.74 11.38 -15.85
C ASN A 108 -19.19 11.26 -15.31
N SER A 109 -19.74 10.05 -15.25
CA SER A 109 -21.11 9.78 -14.78
C SER A 109 -21.20 9.21 -13.36
N LEU A 110 -20.06 9.00 -12.70
CA LEU A 110 -19.93 8.47 -11.35
C LEU A 110 -18.86 9.25 -10.60
N SER A 111 -18.93 9.23 -9.28
CA SER A 111 -17.80 9.63 -8.43
C SER A 111 -16.78 8.49 -8.35
N ALA A 112 -16.17 8.17 -9.50
CA ALA A 112 -15.11 7.18 -9.62
C ALA A 112 -14.08 7.55 -10.69
N ALA A 113 -12.88 7.00 -10.58
CA ALA A 113 -11.83 7.04 -11.59
C ALA A 113 -11.17 5.66 -11.73
N ILE A 114 -10.68 5.33 -12.92
CA ILE A 114 -10.07 4.04 -13.23
C ILE A 114 -8.67 4.27 -13.78
N PHE A 115 -7.72 3.45 -13.35
CA PHE A 115 -6.38 3.43 -13.90
C PHE A 115 -5.99 2.02 -14.30
N ILE A 116 -5.50 1.84 -15.53
CA ILE A 116 -4.98 0.57 -16.02
C ILE A 116 -3.47 0.53 -15.78
N ARG A 117 -3.01 -0.42 -14.96
CA ARG A 117 -1.59 -0.65 -14.71
C ARG A 117 -0.99 -1.46 -15.84
N THR A 118 0.02 -0.89 -16.51
CA THR A 118 0.88 -1.61 -17.45
C THR A 118 2.34 -1.59 -16.97
N LYS A 119 3.28 -2.12 -17.76
CA LYS A 119 4.71 -2.03 -17.43
C LYS A 119 5.21 -0.58 -17.49
N GLU A 120 4.80 0.17 -18.51
CA GLU A 120 5.21 1.57 -18.69
C GLU A 120 4.30 2.56 -17.94
N ASN A 121 3.06 2.18 -17.65
CA ASN A 121 2.07 3.04 -17.02
C ASN A 121 1.68 2.51 -15.63
N THR A 122 2.34 3.06 -14.61
CA THR A 122 2.04 2.78 -13.21
C THR A 122 1.64 4.08 -12.54
N ILE A 123 0.65 4.04 -11.65
CA ILE A 123 0.32 5.20 -10.82
C ILE A 123 1.56 5.48 -9.99
N GLN A 124 2.09 6.70 -10.05
CA GLN A 124 3.04 7.16 -9.06
C GLN A 124 2.28 7.35 -7.74
N ARG A 125 1.93 6.25 -7.09
CA ARG A 125 1.36 6.28 -5.75
C ARG A 125 2.45 6.80 -4.83
N SER A 126 2.21 7.96 -4.26
CA SER A 126 2.91 8.43 -3.07
C SER A 126 1.97 8.33 -1.89
N ALA A 127 2.52 7.85 -0.80
CA ALA A 127 1.96 7.81 0.52
C ALA A 127 3.03 8.28 1.51
N THR A 128 2.56 9.01 2.52
CA THR A 128 3.29 9.26 3.74
C THR A 128 2.82 8.26 4.78
N ALA A 129 3.77 7.63 5.48
CA ALA A 129 3.49 6.78 6.62
C ALA A 129 4.39 7.16 7.78
N TYR A 130 4.14 6.54 8.93
CA TYR A 130 4.76 6.83 10.19
C TYR A 130 5.14 5.50 10.85
N LEU A 131 6.36 5.45 11.38
CA LEU A 131 6.83 4.39 12.25
C LEU A 131 6.94 4.93 13.66
N ARG A 132 6.19 4.34 14.58
CA ARG A 132 6.19 4.73 15.99
C ARG A 132 6.85 3.68 16.86
N VAL A 133 7.76 4.09 17.71
CA VAL A 133 8.40 3.21 18.68
C VAL A 133 7.45 2.98 19.84
N LEU A 134 6.91 1.76 19.93
CA LEU A 134 6.05 1.33 21.04
C LEU A 134 6.87 0.72 22.17
N ASN A 135 7.98 0.05 21.85
CA ASN A 135 8.90 -0.49 22.85
C ASN A 135 10.36 -0.42 22.38
N GLY A 136 11.24 -0.03 23.30
CA GLY A 136 12.64 0.28 23.08
C GLY A 136 12.95 1.77 22.99
N ILE A 137 14.24 2.08 22.89
CA ILE A 137 14.73 3.46 22.86
C ILE A 137 15.37 3.72 21.50
N ALA A 138 14.77 4.59 20.70
CA ALA A 138 15.33 5.05 19.44
C ALA A 138 15.58 6.57 19.49
N GLU A 139 16.26 7.11 18.48
CA GLU A 139 16.53 8.56 18.41
C GLU A 139 15.27 9.43 18.41
N LYS A 140 14.16 8.90 17.86
CA LYS A 140 12.86 9.56 17.83
C LYS A 140 11.78 8.57 18.23
N GLN A 141 10.68 9.09 18.76
CA GLN A 141 9.49 8.28 19.06
C GLN A 141 8.68 7.98 17.80
N GLU A 142 8.63 8.90 16.83
CA GLU A 142 7.93 8.73 15.56
C GLU A 142 8.83 9.17 14.40
N TYR A 143 8.76 8.43 13.30
CA TYR A 143 9.51 8.67 12.07
C TYR A 143 8.52 8.75 10.90
N GLU A 144 8.49 9.89 10.23
CA GLU A 144 7.79 10.04 8.96
C GLU A 144 8.60 9.36 7.85
N ILE A 145 7.93 8.56 7.03
CA ILE A 145 8.48 7.92 5.84
C ILE A 145 7.64 8.33 4.64
N ASN A 146 8.30 8.80 3.59
CA ASN A 146 7.66 9.28 2.38
C ASN A 146 8.04 8.38 1.21
N SER A 147 7.06 8.02 0.39
CA SER A 147 7.33 7.41 -0.91
C SER A 147 7.38 8.48 -2.00
N PRO A 148 8.12 8.24 -3.09
CA PRO A 148 8.88 7.03 -3.43
C PRO A 148 10.32 7.03 -2.87
N GLU A 149 10.60 7.76 -1.79
CA GLU A 149 11.97 8.03 -1.35
C GLU A 149 12.65 6.81 -0.68
N GLY A 150 13.49 6.13 -1.47
CA GLY A 150 14.60 5.33 -0.99
C GLY A 150 14.28 4.20 0.00
N LYS A 151 15.35 3.67 0.58
CA LYS A 151 15.33 2.59 1.56
C LYS A 151 15.47 3.17 2.96
N ILE A 152 14.54 2.85 3.85
CA ILE A 152 14.56 3.25 5.26
C ILE A 152 15.13 2.10 6.09
N ASN A 153 16.40 2.21 6.46
CA ASN A 153 17.11 1.19 7.23
C ASN A 153 16.76 1.30 8.72
N ILE A 154 16.52 0.15 9.33
CA ILE A 154 16.20 -0.02 10.74
C ILE A 154 17.29 -0.88 11.39
N GLY A 155 17.80 -0.43 12.54
CA GLY A 155 18.79 -1.20 13.28
C GLY A 155 19.30 -0.49 14.53
N ARG A 156 20.22 -1.18 15.24
CA ARG A 156 20.88 -0.64 16.42
C ARG A 156 22.13 0.17 16.03
N GLY A 157 22.19 1.40 16.52
CA GLY A 157 23.21 2.39 16.19
C GLY A 157 22.91 3.10 14.86
N LYS A 158 23.18 4.41 14.83
CA LYS A 158 22.92 5.25 13.65
C LYS A 158 23.82 4.96 12.47
N LYS A 159 25.10 4.75 12.74
CA LYS A 159 26.13 4.51 11.74
C LYS A 159 26.83 3.21 12.07
N VAL A 160 26.70 2.24 11.18
CA VAL A 160 27.19 0.87 11.34
C VAL A 160 28.19 0.59 10.25
N GLN A 161 29.37 0.08 10.61
CA GLN A 161 30.30 -0.46 9.63
C GLN A 161 29.84 -1.86 9.24
N VAL A 162 29.68 -2.09 7.95
CA VAL A 162 29.32 -3.39 7.37
C VAL A 162 30.59 -4.16 6.97
N GLU A 163 30.46 -5.45 6.64
CA GLU A 163 31.61 -6.36 6.47
C GLU A 163 32.57 -5.96 5.35
N ASP A 164 32.06 -5.30 4.32
CA ASP A 164 32.82 -4.77 3.18
C ASP A 164 33.58 -3.46 3.51
N GLY A 165 33.49 -2.98 4.75
CA GLY A 165 34.15 -1.77 5.24
C GLY A 165 33.37 -0.48 5.03
N PHE A 166 32.26 -0.50 4.28
CA PHE A 166 31.40 0.67 4.11
C PHE A 166 30.55 0.95 5.34
N PHE A 167 29.97 2.16 5.39
CA PHE A 167 29.06 2.55 6.46
C PHE A 167 27.62 2.51 5.98
N ARG A 168 26.79 1.76 6.70
CA ARG A 168 25.34 1.83 6.62
C ARG A 168 24.82 2.86 7.62
N LEU A 169 23.88 3.68 7.17
CA LEU A 169 23.11 4.57 8.03
C LEU A 169 21.74 3.94 8.30
N ASN A 170 21.38 3.84 9.57
CA ASN A 170 20.04 3.48 10.01
C ASN A 170 19.25 4.77 10.24
N GLN A 171 18.20 4.99 9.45
CA GLN A 171 17.29 6.12 9.62
C GLN A 171 16.42 5.93 10.87
N VAL A 172 16.00 4.69 11.14
CA VAL A 172 15.37 4.30 12.40
C VAL A 172 16.43 3.60 13.26
N ALA A 173 17.14 4.41 14.04
CA ALA A 173 18.25 3.95 14.87
C ALA A 173 17.82 3.74 16.31
N PHE A 174 17.79 2.48 16.75
CA PHE A 174 17.72 2.14 18.17
C PHE A 174 19.06 2.48 18.82
N ASP A 175 19.01 3.12 19.99
CA ASP A 175 20.21 3.55 20.70
C ASP A 175 21.07 2.33 21.08
N ALA A 176 22.35 2.38 20.67
CA ALA A 176 23.31 1.32 20.88
C ALA A 176 23.81 1.24 22.32
N GLU A 177 23.81 2.37 23.03
CA GLU A 177 24.31 2.52 24.40
C GLU A 177 23.18 2.47 25.45
N SER A 178 21.94 2.29 24.98
CA SER A 178 20.78 2.15 25.85
C SER A 178 20.90 0.94 26.77
N THR A 179 20.55 1.15 28.04
CA THR A 179 20.42 0.08 29.04
C THR A 179 19.12 -0.71 28.92
N ASN A 180 18.21 -0.31 28.03
CA ASN A 180 16.97 -1.03 27.79
C ASN A 180 17.25 -2.39 27.13
N GLU A 181 16.80 -3.47 27.77
CA GLU A 181 16.98 -4.84 27.29
C GLU A 181 16.45 -5.05 25.86
N SER A 182 15.36 -4.37 25.47
CA SER A 182 14.79 -4.55 24.13
C SER A 182 15.74 -4.16 23.01
N ASN A 183 16.58 -3.14 23.23
CA ASN A 183 17.53 -2.66 22.25
C ASN A 183 18.62 -3.72 21.97
N LYS A 184 18.96 -4.57 22.93
CA LYS A 184 20.02 -5.59 22.77
C LYS A 184 19.66 -6.63 21.71
N PHE A 185 18.37 -6.90 21.52
CA PHE A 185 17.86 -7.81 20.50
C PHE A 185 17.71 -7.15 19.12
N VAL A 186 17.96 -5.84 19.01
CA VAL A 186 18.02 -5.16 17.72
C VAL A 186 19.44 -5.30 17.17
N SER A 187 19.51 -5.90 15.99
CA SER A 187 20.74 -6.08 15.23
C SER A 187 21.17 -4.76 14.61
N ARG A 188 22.48 -4.59 14.37
CA ARG A 188 22.99 -3.38 13.71
C ARG A 188 22.42 -3.19 12.30
N GLN A 189 22.17 -4.29 11.59
CA GLN A 189 21.48 -4.34 10.31
C GLN A 189 20.27 -5.26 10.49
N HIS A 190 19.11 -4.73 10.87
CA HIS A 190 18.01 -5.59 11.28
C HIS A 190 16.95 -5.71 10.19
N ALA A 191 16.46 -4.58 9.70
CA ALA A 191 15.40 -4.54 8.70
C ALA A 191 15.53 -3.30 7.82
N HIS A 192 14.73 -3.26 6.77
CA HIS A 192 14.48 -2.03 6.04
C HIS A 192 13.06 -1.99 5.49
N ILE A 193 12.58 -0.78 5.23
CA ILE A 193 11.31 -0.54 4.55
C ILE A 193 11.59 0.14 3.20
N GLU A 194 10.90 -0.33 2.17
CA GLU A 194 10.96 0.22 0.82
C GLU A 194 9.55 0.38 0.25
N TRP A 195 9.37 1.38 -0.60
CA TRP A 195 8.11 1.56 -1.33
C TRP A 195 8.05 0.62 -2.53
N SER A 196 7.06 -0.26 -2.57
CA SER A 196 6.75 -1.05 -3.77
C SER A 196 5.91 -0.20 -4.72
N LYS A 197 6.51 0.21 -5.85
CA LYS A 197 5.79 0.93 -6.90
C LYS A 197 4.73 0.07 -7.58
N ASP A 198 5.02 -1.21 -7.78
CA ASP A 198 4.06 -2.15 -8.39
C ASP A 198 2.82 -2.33 -7.51
N ASN A 199 3.00 -2.43 -6.19
CA ASN A 199 1.90 -2.69 -5.25
C ASN A 199 1.32 -1.41 -4.61
N GLY A 200 1.97 -0.26 -4.79
CA GLY A 200 1.58 1.00 -4.17
C GLY A 200 1.55 0.95 -2.64
N CYS A 201 2.49 0.27 -2.01
CA CYS A 201 2.52 0.10 -0.55
C CYS A 201 3.94 0.06 0.02
N PHE A 202 4.06 0.27 1.33
CA PHE A 202 5.32 0.05 2.05
C PHE A 202 5.51 -1.44 2.32
N MET A 203 6.71 -1.94 2.00
CA MET A 203 7.12 -3.32 2.18
C MET A 203 8.25 -3.36 3.21
N LEU A 204 8.10 -4.21 4.24
CA LEU A 204 9.13 -4.52 5.22
C LEU A 204 9.95 -5.72 4.75
N PHE A 205 11.27 -5.60 4.82
CA PHE A 205 12.20 -6.67 4.53
C PHE A 205 13.11 -6.92 5.73
N ALA A 206 13.47 -8.19 5.92
CA ALA A 206 14.52 -8.54 6.86
C ALA A 206 15.89 -8.30 6.23
N ASP A 207 16.84 -7.83 7.04
CA ASP A 207 18.26 -7.84 6.66
C ASP A 207 18.97 -9.03 7.31
N GLU A 208 20.27 -9.17 7.02
CA GLU A 208 21.15 -10.20 7.57
C GLU A 208 21.03 -10.41 9.08
N GLY A 209 20.80 -9.35 9.85
CA GLY A 209 20.63 -9.45 11.31
C GLY A 209 19.20 -9.72 11.77
N GLY A 210 18.21 -9.65 10.89
CA GLY A 210 16.77 -9.81 11.14
C GLY A 210 16.19 -11.17 10.77
N VAL A 211 17.01 -12.10 10.25
CA VAL A 211 16.61 -13.48 9.89
C VAL A 211 17.23 -14.51 10.86
N PRO A 212 16.63 -15.72 11.01
CA PRO A 212 17.24 -16.81 11.78
C PRO A 212 18.65 -17.19 11.28
N PRO A 213 19.54 -17.69 12.16
CA PRO A 213 19.36 -18.00 13.59
C PRO A 213 19.49 -16.77 14.51
N ARG A 214 19.62 -15.56 13.95
CA ARG A 214 19.79 -14.31 14.71
C ARG A 214 18.43 -13.81 15.21
N ASN A 215 18.36 -12.51 15.50
CA ASN A 215 17.19 -11.85 16.06
C ASN A 215 16.11 -11.68 14.98
N LYS A 216 15.20 -12.66 14.89
CA LYS A 216 14.13 -12.71 13.88
C LYS A 216 13.15 -11.53 13.96
N ILE A 217 12.65 -11.10 12.81
CA ILE A 217 11.53 -10.15 12.71
C ILE A 217 10.20 -10.90 12.74
N LYS A 218 9.22 -10.31 13.42
CA LYS A 218 7.82 -10.75 13.38
C LYS A 218 6.93 -9.55 13.10
N VAL A 219 5.87 -9.75 12.33
CA VAL A 219 4.83 -8.74 12.11
C VAL A 219 3.52 -9.28 12.66
N ARG A 220 2.91 -8.53 13.57
CA ARG A 220 1.54 -8.81 14.05
C ARG A 220 0.59 -7.90 13.30
N SER A 221 -0.33 -8.49 12.55
CA SER A 221 -1.33 -7.75 11.80
C SER A 221 -2.37 -7.14 12.76
N ALA A 222 -2.68 -5.85 12.61
CA ALA A 222 -3.74 -5.22 13.40
C ALA A 222 -5.14 -5.70 13.02
N GLN A 223 -5.34 -6.08 11.76
CA GLN A 223 -6.66 -6.48 11.24
C GLN A 223 -7.02 -7.93 11.58
N SER A 224 -6.03 -8.83 11.50
CA SER A 224 -6.26 -10.28 11.64
C SER A 224 -5.68 -10.87 12.93
N GLU A 225 -4.92 -10.08 13.70
CA GLU A 225 -4.10 -10.51 14.83
C GLU A 225 -3.07 -11.61 14.52
N SER A 226 -2.93 -11.98 13.24
CA SER A 226 -2.00 -13.02 12.81
C SER A 226 -0.55 -12.58 13.01
N LEU A 227 0.33 -13.54 13.29
CA LEU A 227 1.74 -13.30 13.50
C LEU A 227 2.57 -13.94 12.38
N VAL A 228 3.11 -13.12 11.51
CA VAL A 228 3.99 -13.53 10.41
C VAL A 228 5.44 -13.42 10.85
N LYS A 229 6.27 -14.41 10.51
CA LYS A 229 7.72 -14.41 10.80
C LYS A 229 8.46 -14.27 9.49
N LEU A 230 9.38 -13.30 9.42
CA LEU A 230 10.22 -13.12 8.24
C LEU A 230 11.44 -14.06 8.34
N HIS A 231 11.62 -14.89 7.30
CA HIS A 231 12.67 -15.92 7.24
C HIS A 231 13.68 -15.70 6.10
N SER A 232 13.42 -14.73 5.21
CA SER A 232 14.25 -14.45 4.05
C SER A 232 14.53 -12.95 3.97
N VAL A 233 15.73 -12.61 3.47
CA VAL A 233 16.10 -11.23 3.13
C VAL A 233 15.53 -10.77 1.78
N THR A 234 15.01 -11.70 0.97
CA THR A 234 14.50 -11.42 -0.39
C THR A 234 12.99 -11.29 -0.46
N ILE A 235 12.25 -11.78 0.53
CA ILE A 235 10.78 -11.78 0.53
C ILE A 235 10.29 -10.68 1.46
N GLY A 236 9.69 -9.64 0.88
CA GLY A 236 9.10 -8.53 1.62
C GLY A 236 7.71 -8.87 2.17
N HIS A 237 7.34 -8.18 3.23
CA HIS A 237 6.03 -8.25 3.85
C HIS A 237 5.30 -6.90 3.70
N LYS A 238 4.08 -6.91 3.17
CA LYS A 238 3.25 -5.71 3.05
C LYS A 238 2.87 -5.20 4.44
N LEU A 239 3.10 -3.92 4.71
CA LEU A 239 2.66 -3.29 5.96
C LEU A 239 1.26 -2.69 5.80
N GLY A 240 0.36 -3.01 6.73
CA GLY A 240 -0.97 -2.44 6.86
C GLY A 240 -1.09 -1.48 8.04
N GLU A 241 -2.13 -0.64 8.01
CA GLU A 241 -2.44 0.30 9.09
C GLU A 241 -2.52 -0.39 10.46
N GLY A 242 -1.73 0.09 11.42
CA GLY A 242 -1.68 -0.41 12.80
C GLY A 242 -0.80 -1.63 13.01
N ASP A 243 -0.19 -2.20 11.96
CA ASP A 243 0.64 -3.39 12.08
C ASP A 243 1.84 -3.14 13.02
N GLN A 244 2.14 -4.15 13.84
CA GLN A 244 3.25 -4.10 14.79
C GLN A 244 4.43 -4.92 14.28
N VAL A 245 5.56 -4.25 14.06
CA VAL A 245 6.84 -4.86 13.69
C VAL A 245 7.66 -5.09 14.95
N ILE A 246 7.87 -6.36 15.27
CA ILE A 246 8.66 -6.82 16.40
C ILE A 246 10.06 -7.17 15.91
N LEU A 247 11.06 -6.44 16.40
CA LEU A 247 12.46 -6.58 16.06
C LEU A 247 13.14 -7.46 17.12
N GLY A 248 13.58 -8.64 16.72
CA GLY A 248 14.15 -9.65 17.61
C GLY A 248 13.12 -10.19 18.59
N GLU A 249 13.30 -9.90 19.88
CA GLU A 249 12.45 -10.43 20.93
C GLU A 249 11.40 -9.45 21.43
N SER A 250 11.75 -8.18 21.60
CA SER A 250 10.91 -7.25 22.38
C SER A 250 10.88 -5.81 21.90
N ALA A 251 11.75 -5.34 21.00
CA ALA A 251 11.61 -4.00 20.44
C ALA A 251 10.43 -3.98 19.46
N VAL A 252 9.59 -2.95 19.53
CA VAL A 252 8.34 -2.89 18.76
C VAL A 252 8.18 -1.53 18.08
N LEU A 253 7.89 -1.57 16.80
CA LEU A 253 7.43 -0.43 16.00
C LEU A 253 5.97 -0.66 15.60
N GLU A 254 5.15 0.39 15.59
CA GLU A 254 3.83 0.43 14.94
C GLU A 254 3.97 1.16 13.61
N PHE A 255 3.37 0.61 12.56
CA PHE A 255 3.23 1.28 11.27
C PHE A 255 1.84 1.90 11.12
N SER A 256 1.77 3.13 10.61
CA SER A 256 0.51 3.82 10.35
C SER A 256 0.64 4.79 9.18
N TYR A 257 -0.39 4.94 8.38
CA TYR A 257 -0.54 6.00 7.38
C TYR A 257 -1.04 7.33 7.98
N ARG A 258 -1.25 7.39 9.31
CA ARG A 258 -1.71 8.58 10.03
C ARG A 258 -0.71 8.97 11.13
N SER A 259 -0.35 10.25 11.22
CA SER A 259 0.45 10.74 12.35
C SER A 259 -0.35 10.68 13.65
N GLU A 260 0.35 10.45 14.76
CA GLU A 260 -0.26 10.45 16.10
C GLU A 260 -0.94 11.79 16.45
N LYS A 261 -0.41 12.91 15.93
CA LYS A 261 -0.97 14.25 16.17
C LYS A 261 -2.39 14.45 15.61
N ASN A 262 -2.83 13.58 14.70
CA ASN A 262 -4.15 13.65 14.06
C ASN A 262 -5.15 12.64 14.65
N LYS A 263 -4.80 11.86 15.68
CA LYS A 263 -5.73 10.89 16.31
C LYS A 263 -6.67 11.51 17.35
N ASP A 264 -6.41 12.74 17.79
CA ASP A 264 -7.20 13.48 18.80
C ASP A 264 -8.07 14.61 18.21
N GLY A 265 -8.37 14.57 16.90
CA GLY A 265 -9.17 15.57 16.18
C GLY A 265 -10.58 15.09 15.84
#